data_AF-A0AA44F772-F1
#
_entry.id   AF-A0AA44F772-F1
#
_cell.length_a   1.000
_cell.length_b   1.000
_cell.length_c   1.000
_cell.angle_alpha   90.00
_cell.angle_beta   90.00
_cell.angle_gamma   90.00
#
_symmetry.space_group_name_H-M   'P 1'
#
loop_
_entity.id
_entity.type
_entity.pdbx_description
1 polymer ?
#
loop_
_entity_poly.entity_id
_entity_poly.type
_entity_poly.pdbx_seq_one_letter_code
_entity_poly.pdbx_strand_id
1 'polypeptide(L)'
;MIRYEVPIFLVQNEARDYVLARPSLSQSTAIDEWMKSKYLAWIEDHIGEPTDFVTNTERMYFDISFDDDAFADAFLKKMGGKVH
;
A
#
# COMPACT_ATOMS: atom_id res chain seq x y z
N MET A 1 2.38 14.06 3.16
CA MET A 1 2.17 12.60 3.10
C MET A 1 1.05 12.31 2.10
N ILE A 2 1.05 11.17 1.41
CA ILE A 2 0.00 10.81 0.44
C ILE A 2 -0.74 9.58 0.96
N ARG A 3 -2.07 9.68 1.11
CA ARG A 3 -2.92 8.52 1.43
C ARG A 3 -3.41 7.84 0.16
N TYR A 4 -3.24 6.53 0.10
CA TYR A 4 -3.87 5.68 -0.91
C TYR A 4 -4.87 4.71 -0.25
N GLU A 5 -6.15 4.88 -0.57
CA GLU A 5 -7.23 3.99 -0.14
C GLU A 5 -7.23 2.74 -1.04
N VAL A 6 -7.07 1.55 -0.45
CA VAL A 6 -7.06 0.31 -1.22
C VAL A 6 -8.46 0.00 -1.74
N PRO A 7 -8.63 -0.24 -3.05
CA PRO A 7 -9.93 -0.58 -3.61
C PRO A 7 -10.58 -1.78 -2.94
N ILE A 8 -11.84 -1.64 -2.53
CA ILE A 8 -12.56 -2.66 -1.75
C ILE A 8 -12.65 -4.03 -2.44
N PHE A 9 -12.71 -4.06 -3.78
CA PHE A 9 -12.75 -5.30 -4.54
C PHE A 9 -11.44 -6.10 -4.45
N LEU A 10 -10.30 -5.42 -4.31
CA LEU A 10 -9.00 -6.06 -4.08
C LEU A 10 -8.92 -6.64 -2.67
N VAL A 11 -9.49 -5.93 -1.70
CA VAL A 11 -9.57 -6.39 -0.31
C VAL A 11 -10.40 -7.68 -0.21
N GLN A 12 -11.59 -7.70 -0.83
CA GLN A 12 -12.53 -8.81 -0.71
C GLN A 12 -12.07 -10.09 -1.41
N ASN A 13 -11.22 -9.96 -2.43
CA ASN A 13 -10.70 -11.08 -3.21
C ASN A 13 -9.25 -11.39 -2.80
N GLU A 14 -8.31 -10.54 -3.22
CA GLU A 14 -6.89 -10.85 -3.12
C GLU A 14 -6.36 -10.82 -1.68
N ALA A 15 -6.68 -9.78 -0.91
CA ALA A 15 -6.20 -9.69 0.47
C ALA A 15 -6.78 -10.84 1.32
N ARG A 16 -8.05 -11.15 1.10
CA ARG A 16 -8.73 -12.28 1.74
C ARG A 16 -8.03 -13.60 1.42
N ASP A 17 -7.77 -13.89 0.15
CA ASP A 17 -7.10 -15.13 -0.27
C ASP A 17 -5.68 -15.21 0.30
N TYR A 18 -4.96 -14.09 0.34
CA TYR A 18 -3.62 -14.00 0.91
C TYR A 18 -3.60 -14.32 2.41
N VAL A 19 -4.58 -13.81 3.17
CA VAL A 19 -4.75 -14.09 4.61
C VAL A 19 -5.08 -15.56 4.84
N LEU A 20 -6.01 -16.13 4.05
CA LEU A 20 -6.41 -17.54 4.17
C LEU A 20 -5.25 -18.50 3.88
N ALA A 21 -4.34 -18.12 2.99
CA ALA A 21 -3.14 -18.89 2.68
C ALA A 21 -2.06 -18.84 3.78
N ARG A 22 -2.18 -17.95 4.77
CA ARG A 22 -1.21 -17.74 5.86
C ARG A 22 -1.86 -17.89 7.24
N PRO A 23 -2.34 -19.09 7.59
CA PRO A 23 -3.06 -19.32 8.85
C PRO A 23 -2.18 -19.13 10.10
N SER A 24 -0.85 -19.12 9.94
CA SER A 24 0.10 -18.86 11.04
C SER A 24 0.25 -17.38 11.39
N LEU A 25 -0.23 -16.46 10.54
CA LEU A 25 -0.16 -15.03 10.79
C LEU A 25 -1.46 -14.49 11.36
N SER A 26 -1.36 -13.43 12.16
CA SER A 26 -2.54 -12.65 12.50
C SER A 26 -3.10 -11.98 11.23
N GLN A 27 -4.40 -11.73 11.21
CA GLN A 27 -5.04 -11.08 10.05
C GLN A 27 -4.39 -9.73 9.72
N SER A 28 -4.07 -8.91 10.72
CA SER A 28 -3.43 -7.60 10.48
C SER A 28 -2.02 -7.77 9.92
N THR A 29 -1.22 -8.70 10.46
CA THR A 29 0.12 -8.98 9.92
C THR A 29 0.07 -9.45 8.47
N ALA A 30 -0.85 -10.37 8.14
CA ALA A 30 -1.00 -10.86 6.78
C ALA A 30 -1.46 -9.78 5.80
N ILE A 31 -2.34 -8.86 6.23
CA ILE A 31 -2.78 -7.73 5.41
C ILE A 31 -1.65 -6.72 5.18
N ASP A 32 -0.88 -6.40 6.22
CA ASP A 32 0.29 -5.52 6.11
C ASP A 32 1.32 -6.09 5.13
N GLU A 33 1.65 -7.37 5.27
CA GLU A 33 2.53 -8.07 4.32
C GLU A 33 1.99 -8.06 2.89
N TRP A 34 0.69 -8.30 2.71
CA TRP A 34 0.05 -8.26 1.41
C TRP A 34 0.14 -6.87 0.76
N MET A 35 -0.14 -5.80 1.51
CA MET A 35 -0.04 -4.43 1.00
C MET A 35 1.39 -4.09 0.60
N LYS A 36 2.37 -4.42 1.43
CA LYS A 36 3.80 -4.20 1.11
C LYS A 36 4.22 -4.99 -0.13
N SER A 37 3.89 -6.28 -0.18
CA SER A 37 4.20 -7.14 -1.33
C SER A 37 3.60 -6.64 -2.64
N LYS A 38 2.34 -6.16 -2.60
CA LYS A 38 1.62 -5.70 -3.79
C LYS A 38 2.03 -4.31 -4.25
N TYR A 39 2.22 -3.37 -3.32
CA TYR A 39 2.40 -1.96 -3.65
C TYR A 39 3.83 -1.48 -3.48
N LEU A 40 4.48 -1.76 -2.35
CA LEU A 40 5.79 -1.18 -2.04
C LEU A 40 6.84 -1.55 -3.09
N ALA A 41 6.95 -2.84 -3.43
CA ALA A 41 7.89 -3.31 -4.46
C ALA A 41 7.65 -2.68 -5.84
N TRP A 42 6.38 -2.49 -6.22
CA TRP A 42 6.04 -1.85 -7.51
C TRP A 42 6.39 -0.35 -7.49
N ILE A 43 6.12 0.33 -6.37
CA ILE A 43 6.41 1.76 -6.19
C ILE A 43 7.92 2.01 -6.26
N GLU A 44 8.71 1.20 -5.55
CA GLU A 44 10.17 1.28 -5.58
C GLU A 44 10.73 1.14 -7.01
N ASP A 45 10.17 0.23 -7.81
CA ASP A 45 10.62 -0.05 -9.18
C ASP A 45 10.11 0.98 -10.22
N HIS A 46 8.90 1.55 -10.04
CA HIS A 46 8.23 2.36 -11.06
C HIS A 46 8.10 3.86 -10.75
N ILE A 47 8.31 4.26 -9.50
CA ILE A 47 8.20 5.63 -9.02
C ILE A 47 9.53 6.06 -8.41
N GLY A 48 9.98 5.35 -7.39
CA GLY A 48 11.15 5.68 -6.57
C GLY A 48 11.00 5.12 -5.16
N GLU A 49 12.10 5.06 -4.42
CA GLU A 49 12.12 4.55 -3.05
C GLU A 49 11.39 5.55 -2.12
N PRO A 50 10.29 5.13 -1.44
CA PRO A 50 9.62 5.98 -0.48
C PRO A 50 10.41 6.06 0.83
N THR A 51 10.36 7.21 1.50
CA THR A 51 10.96 7.36 2.83
C THR A 51 10.12 6.77 3.95
N ASP A 52 8.81 6.64 3.73
CA ASP A 52 7.92 5.96 4.65
C ASP A 52 6.77 5.27 3.91
N PHE A 53 6.35 4.12 4.42
CA PHE A 53 5.21 3.33 3.93
C PHE A 53 4.47 2.71 5.13
N VAL A 54 3.39 3.35 5.55
CA VAL A 54 2.64 2.99 6.75
C VAL A 54 1.27 2.45 6.37
N THR A 55 1.02 1.18 6.70
CA THR A 55 -0.28 0.54 6.43
C THR A 55 -1.27 0.80 7.56
N ASN A 56 -2.55 0.92 7.21
CA ASN A 56 -3.66 0.85 8.14
C ASN A 56 -4.58 -0.31 7.75
N THR A 57 -4.44 -1.42 8.46
CA THR A 57 -5.15 -2.67 8.14
C THR A 57 -6.61 -2.67 8.58
N GLU A 58 -7.03 -1.73 9.44
CA GLU A 58 -8.42 -1.61 9.89
C GLU A 58 -9.28 -0.90 8.85
N ARG A 59 -8.72 0.14 8.21
CA ARG A 59 -9.41 0.98 7.23
C ARG A 59 -8.99 0.71 5.80
N MET A 60 -8.03 -0.20 5.59
CA MET A 60 -7.55 -0.64 4.28
C MET A 60 -6.98 0.50 3.44
N TYR A 61 -6.08 1.29 4.01
CA TYR A 61 -5.28 2.27 3.27
C TYR A 61 -3.81 2.14 3.65
N PHE A 62 -2.93 2.79 2.89
CA PHE A 62 -1.58 3.09 3.34
C PHE A 62 -1.28 4.56 3.11
N ASP A 63 -0.42 5.09 3.96
CA ASP A 63 0.18 6.41 3.81
C ASP A 63 1.62 6.24 3.32
N ILE A 64 2.02 7.05 2.35
CA ILE A 64 3.34 7.01 1.73
C ILE A 64 3.97 8.40 1.69
N SER A 65 5.27 8.45 1.89
CA SER A 65 6.07 9.69 1.83
C SER A 65 7.27 9.50 0.91
N PHE A 66 7.65 10.59 0.24
CA PHE A 66 8.84 10.67 -0.60
C PHE A 66 9.59 11.95 -0.22
N ASP A 67 10.92 11.92 -0.23
CA ASP A 67 11.74 13.11 -0.01
C ASP A 67 11.86 13.97 -1.28
N ASP A 68 11.70 13.35 -2.45
CA ASP A 68 11.70 14.03 -3.74
C ASP A 68 10.26 14.30 -4.21
N ASP A 69 9.93 15.59 -4.38
CA ASP A 69 8.64 16.05 -4.89
C ASP A 69 8.32 15.46 -6.28
N ALA A 70 9.33 15.13 -7.09
CA ALA A 70 9.14 14.48 -8.39
C ALA A 70 8.55 13.07 -8.25
N PHE A 71 8.96 12.31 -7.22
CA PHE A 71 8.40 10.99 -6.93
C PHE A 71 6.98 11.11 -6.36
N ALA A 72 6.73 12.09 -5.49
CA ALA A 72 5.39 12.36 -4.98
C ALA A 72 4.40 12.70 -6.11
N ASP A 73 4.80 13.56 -7.06
CA ASP A 73 3.99 13.91 -8.23
C ASP A 73 3.80 12.71 -9.17
N ALA A 74 4.84 11.92 -9.43
CA ALA A 74 4.74 10.70 -10.23
C ALA A 74 3.79 9.67 -9.60
N PHE A 75 3.83 9.49 -8.28
CA PHE A 75 2.91 8.63 -7.55
C PHE A 75 1.46 9.08 -7.74
N LEU A 76 1.17 10.37 -7.49
CA LEU A 76 -0.18 10.94 -7.66
C LEU A 76 -0.69 10.79 -9.09
N LYS A 77 0.17 10.92 -10.10
CA LYS A 77 -0.21 10.75 -11.52
C LYS A 77 -0.51 9.30 -11.89
N LYS A 78 0.23 8.32 -11.36
CA LYS A 78 0.06 6.90 -11.71
C LYS A 78 -1.00 6.20 -10.85
N MET A 79 -0.99 6.44 -9.55
CA MET A 79 -1.82 5.74 -8.56
C MET A 79 -2.99 6.61 -8.07
N GLY A 80 -2.81 7.93 -8.03
CA GLY A 80 -3.73 8.84 -7.35
C GLY A 80 -3.48 8.88 -5.84
N GLY A 81 -4.51 9.25 -5.09
CA GLY A 81 -4.45 9.38 -3.63
C GLY A 81 -4.79 10.80 -3.15
N LYS A 82 -4.67 11.01 -1.84
CA LYS A 82 -4.98 12.28 -1.19
C LYS A 82 -3.79 12.80 -0.39
N VAL A 83 -3.25 13.95 -0.81
CA VAL A 83 -2.20 14.66 -0.09
C VAL A 83 -2.76 15.25 1.21
N HIS A 84 -2.00 15.13 2.29
CA HIS A 84 -2.29 15.74 3.58
C HIS A 84 -1.00 16.01 4.37
#